data_AF-A0A163S1K0-F1
#
_entry.id   AF-A0A163S1K0-F1
#
_cell.length_a   1.000
_cell.length_b   1.000
_cell.length_c   1.000
_cell.angle_alpha   90.00
_cell.angle_beta   90.00
_cell.angle_gamma   90.00
#
_symmetry.space_group_name_H-M   'P 1'
#
loop_
_entity.id
_entity.type
_entity.pdbx_description
1 polymer ?
#
loop_
_entity_poly.entity_id
_entity_poly.type
_entity_poly.pdbx_seq_one_letter_code
_entity_poly.pdbx_strand_id
1 'polypeptide(L)'
;MNGVYTEKLPNYSQGKLEVTKDSWYIEFYFKGPDFRYNGTFVKICEFEIQKYINAFIFNFKKYLELKSQIPAGTTYEIKGELNMEIRIGGPFREGVCIKSYHLPISSKEDLYKIVYDLQWAQKRAVEIKNVLKSI
;
A
#
# COMPACT_ATOMS: atom_id res chain seq x y z
N MET A 1 4.12 22.35 20.81
CA MET A 1 3.17 22.26 19.67
C MET A 1 2.98 20.79 19.32
N ASN A 2 1.75 20.27 19.25
CA ASN A 2 1.49 18.94 18.70
C ASN A 2 1.43 19.02 17.17
N GLY A 3 2.58 19.33 16.56
CA GLY A 3 2.69 19.44 15.10
C GLY A 3 2.57 18.08 14.43
N VAL A 4 1.81 18.01 13.34
CA VAL A 4 1.78 16.87 12.43
C VAL A 4 2.51 17.28 11.16
N TYR A 5 3.51 16.50 10.77
CA TYR A 5 4.16 16.62 9.48
C TYR A 5 3.50 15.66 8.48
N THR A 6 3.27 16.12 7.25
CA THR A 6 2.69 15.31 6.19
C THR A 6 3.49 15.46 4.89
N GLU A 7 3.81 14.34 4.25
CA GLU A 7 4.56 14.31 2.99
C GLU A 7 4.01 13.20 2.07
N LYS A 8 3.91 13.44 0.76
CA LYS A 8 3.44 12.42 -0.19
C LYS A 8 4.51 11.34 -0.39
N LEU A 9 4.07 10.10 -0.65
CA LEU A 9 5.00 9.05 -1.04
C LEU A 9 5.63 9.33 -2.42
N PRO A 10 6.90 8.94 -2.64
CA PRO A 10 7.61 9.23 -3.88
C PRO A 10 6.98 8.64 -5.14
N ASN A 11 6.55 7.37 -5.10
CA ASN A 11 6.03 6.68 -6.28
C ASN A 11 4.49 6.64 -6.31
N TYR A 12 3.85 6.37 -5.17
CA TYR A 12 2.40 6.29 -5.05
C TYR A 12 1.82 7.53 -4.35
N SER A 13 1.65 8.61 -5.11
CA SER A 13 1.17 9.91 -4.62
C SER A 13 -0.24 9.93 -3.99
N GLN A 14 -0.98 8.81 -4.08
CA GLN A 14 -2.24 8.57 -3.37
C GLN A 14 -2.01 8.23 -1.88
N GLY A 15 -0.79 7.84 -1.52
CA GLY A 15 -0.33 7.66 -0.16
C GLY A 15 0.42 8.88 0.35
N LYS A 16 0.29 9.13 1.65
CA LYS A 16 1.04 10.14 2.39
C LYS A 16 1.60 9.55 3.68
N LEU A 17 2.83 9.95 4.01
CA LEU A 17 3.44 9.77 5.31
C LEU A 17 2.92 10.85 6.25
N GLU A 18 2.44 10.46 7.43
CA GLU A 18 2.09 11.37 8.52
C GLU A 18 2.92 11.06 9.75
N VAL A 19 3.57 12.09 10.30
CA VAL A 19 4.52 11.96 11.41
C VAL A 19 4.14 12.90 12.54
N THR A 20 4.11 12.36 13.73
CA THR A 20 4.04 13.08 15.01
C THR A 20 5.31 12.81 15.80
N LYS A 21 5.54 13.53 16.91
CA LYS A 21 6.69 13.25 17.80
C LYS A 21 6.69 11.82 18.35
N ASP A 22 5.51 11.21 18.50
CA ASP A 22 5.32 9.92 19.18
C ASP A 22 5.21 8.76 18.21
N SER A 23 4.51 8.95 17.08
CA SER A 23 4.19 7.89 16.11
C SER A 23 4.19 8.40 14.67
N TRP A 24 4.21 7.47 13.73
CA TRP A 24 3.95 7.76 12.32
C TRP A 24 3.17 6.65 11.65
N TYR A 25 2.58 6.96 10.51
CA TYR A 25 1.90 6.00 9.66
C TYR A 25 1.86 6.47 8.22
N ILE A 26 1.52 5.55 7.32
CA ILE A 26 1.17 5.85 5.94
C ILE A 26 -0.34 5.76 5.80
N GLU A 27 -0.96 6.76 5.19
CA GLU A 27 -2.37 6.75 4.83
C GLU A 27 -2.53 6.81 3.32
N PHE A 28 -3.23 5.82 2.77
CA PHE A 28 -3.73 5.85 1.41
C PHE A 28 -5.20 6.25 1.41
N TYR A 29 -5.55 7.17 0.51
CA TYR A 29 -6.93 7.55 0.24
C TYR A 29 -7.32 7.19 -1.19
N PHE A 30 -8.28 6.27 -1.32
CA PHE A 30 -8.85 5.89 -2.59
C PHE A 30 -10.24 6.50 -2.73
N LYS A 31 -10.36 7.48 -3.61
CA LYS A 31 -11.61 8.19 -3.87
C LYS A 31 -12.69 7.23 -4.40
N GLY A 32 -13.90 7.37 -3.87
CA GLY A 32 -15.07 6.65 -4.38
C GLY A 32 -15.44 7.07 -5.81
N PRO A 33 -16.14 6.20 -6.57
CA PRO A 33 -16.42 6.42 -7.98
C PRO A 33 -17.32 7.63 -8.29
N ASP A 34 -18.20 8.02 -7.36
CA ASP A 34 -19.26 9.00 -7.63
C ASP A 34 -19.42 10.09 -6.55
N PHE A 35 -18.45 10.24 -5.63
CA PHE A 35 -18.52 11.14 -4.46
C PHE A 35 -19.72 10.91 -3.51
N ARG A 36 -20.59 9.93 -3.77
CA ARG A 36 -21.75 9.62 -2.92
C ARG A 36 -21.37 8.73 -1.74
N TYR A 37 -20.29 7.97 -1.87
CA TYR A 37 -19.72 7.14 -0.81
C TYR A 37 -18.40 7.74 -0.31
N ASN A 38 -18.18 7.68 1.01
CA ASN A 38 -16.89 7.99 1.60
C ASN A 38 -15.80 7.14 0.92
N GLY A 39 -14.68 7.76 0.53
CA GLY A 39 -13.57 7.03 -0.06
C GLY A 39 -12.98 6.00 0.91
N THR A 40 -12.18 5.09 0.37
CA THR A 40 -11.52 4.05 1.16
C THR A 40 -10.23 4.58 1.74
N PHE A 41 -10.13 4.60 3.06
CA PHE A 41 -8.87 4.82 3.77
C PHE A 41 -8.18 3.50 4.09
N VAL A 42 -6.87 3.45 3.90
CA VAL A 42 -5.98 2.39 4.38
C VAL A 42 -4.85 3.03 5.15
N LYS A 43 -4.70 2.64 6.41
CA LYS A 43 -3.66 3.13 7.32
C LYS A 43 -2.70 2.00 7.65
N ILE A 44 -1.41 2.23 7.46
CA ILE A 44 -0.33 1.31 7.83
C ILE A 44 0.49 1.97 8.94
N CYS A 45 0.41 1.44 10.15
CA CYS A 45 1.14 1.99 11.28
C CYS A 45 2.62 1.61 11.25
N GLU A 46 3.48 2.37 11.95
CA GLU A 46 4.94 2.14 11.98
C GLU A 46 5.34 0.68 12.27
N PHE A 47 4.62 -0.01 13.16
CA PHE A 47 4.89 -1.39 13.56
C PHE A 47 4.42 -2.44 12.54
N GLU A 48 3.68 -2.05 11.50
CA GLU A 48 3.12 -2.94 10.49
C GLU A 48 3.90 -2.89 9.18
N ILE A 49 4.76 -1.90 8.98
CA ILE A 49 5.45 -1.63 7.71
C ILE A 49 6.16 -2.86 7.17
N GLN A 50 6.95 -3.54 8.02
CA GLN A 50 7.66 -4.76 7.60
C GLN A 50 6.69 -5.89 7.25
N LYS A 51 5.56 -6.01 7.97
CA LYS A 51 4.52 -7.01 7.66
C LYS A 51 3.91 -6.74 6.30
N TYR A 52 3.61 -5.48 5.97
CA TYR A 52 3.09 -5.08 4.67
C TYR A 52 4.10 -5.32 3.54
N ILE A 53 5.37 -4.99 3.73
CA ILE A 53 6.44 -5.30 2.76
C ILE A 53 6.47 -6.80 2.46
N ASN A 54 6.52 -7.62 3.52
CA ASN A 54 6.55 -9.07 3.37
C ASN A 54 5.28 -9.58 2.67
N ALA A 55 4.10 -9.11 3.09
CA ALA A 55 2.83 -9.50 2.49
C ALA A 55 2.76 -9.16 1.00
N PHE A 56 3.22 -7.98 0.57
CA PHE A 56 3.30 -7.63 -0.85
C PHE A 56 4.20 -8.60 -1.62
N ILE A 57 5.37 -8.94 -1.07
CA ILE A 57 6.31 -9.88 -1.73
C ILE A 57 5.70 -11.29 -1.83
N PHE A 58 5.15 -11.82 -0.73
CA PHE A 58 4.54 -13.15 -0.70
C PHE A 58 3.30 -13.24 -1.59
N ASN A 59 2.39 -12.28 -1.48
CA ASN A 59 1.19 -12.23 -2.29
C ASN A 59 1.53 -12.04 -3.77
N PHE A 60 2.56 -11.26 -4.11
CA PHE A 60 2.98 -11.08 -5.50
C PHE A 60 3.55 -12.37 -6.10
N LYS A 61 4.34 -13.12 -5.33
CA LYS A 61 4.78 -14.47 -5.74
C LYS A 61 3.58 -15.38 -5.99
N LYS A 62 2.57 -15.37 -5.11
CA LYS A 62 1.36 -16.17 -5.27
C LYS A 62 0.51 -15.72 -6.46
N TYR A 63 0.42 -14.41 -6.71
CA TYR A 63 -0.22 -13.84 -7.89
C TYR A 63 0.41 -14.36 -9.18
N LEU A 64 1.74 -14.36 -9.29
CA LEU A 64 2.44 -14.89 -10.47
C LEU A 64 2.20 -16.40 -10.67
N GLU A 65 2.14 -17.17 -9.57
CA GLU A 65 1.82 -18.60 -9.61
C GLU A 65 0.38 -18.85 -10.09
N LEU A 66 -0.60 -18.11 -9.55
CA LEU A 66 -1.99 -18.25 -9.98
C LEU A 66 -2.19 -17.79 -11.42
N LYS A 67 -1.52 -16.70 -11.82
CA LYS A 67 -1.59 -16.16 -13.18
C LYS A 67 -1.09 -17.14 -14.24
N SER A 68 -0.14 -18.02 -13.91
CA SER A 68 0.34 -19.04 -14.86
C SER A 68 -0.57 -20.26 -14.96
N GLN A 69 -1.43 -20.49 -13.96
CA GLN A 69 -2.33 -21.65 -13.90
C GLN A 69 -3.73 -21.34 -14.44
N ILE A 70 -4.19 -20.09 -14.29
CA ILE A 70 -5.55 -19.68 -14.65
C ILE A 70 -5.60 -19.28 -16.12
N PRO A 71 -6.51 -19.86 -16.94
CA PRO A 71 -6.63 -19.52 -18.35
C PRO A 71 -6.96 -18.05 -18.59
N ALA A 72 -6.34 -17.49 -19.64
CA ALA A 72 -6.63 -16.13 -20.09
C ALA A 72 -8.14 -15.94 -20.36
N GLY A 73 -8.67 -14.78 -19.97
CA GLY A 73 -10.10 -14.48 -20.05
C GLY A 73 -10.93 -14.93 -18.85
N THR A 74 -10.34 -15.67 -17.90
CA THR A 74 -10.99 -16.03 -16.63
C THR A 74 -10.69 -14.98 -15.55
N THR A 75 -11.68 -14.72 -14.70
CA THR A 75 -11.49 -13.90 -13.49
C THR A 75 -11.41 -14.79 -12.25
N TYR A 76 -10.46 -14.51 -11.37
CA TYR A 76 -10.32 -15.22 -10.09
C TYR A 76 -9.84 -14.27 -8.99
N GLU A 77 -10.38 -14.42 -7.79
CA GLU A 77 -10.09 -13.57 -6.65
C GLU A 77 -9.91 -14.42 -5.40
N ILE A 78 -8.86 -14.15 -4.63
CA ILE A 78 -8.59 -14.81 -3.36
C ILE A 78 -7.94 -13.85 -2.36
N LYS A 79 -8.19 -14.07 -1.07
CA LYS A 79 -7.49 -13.39 0.01
C LYS A 79 -6.06 -13.90 0.17
N GLY A 80 -5.11 -12.97 0.16
CA GLY A 80 -3.72 -13.20 0.54
C GLY A 80 -3.42 -12.77 1.98
N GLU A 81 -2.14 -12.63 2.31
CA GLU A 81 -1.70 -12.12 3.60
C GLU A 81 -2.23 -10.71 3.88
N LEU A 82 -2.47 -10.39 5.16
CA LEU A 82 -3.05 -9.13 5.62
C LEU A 82 -4.40 -8.78 4.97
N ASN A 83 -5.18 -9.79 4.58
CA ASN A 83 -6.48 -9.66 3.92
C ASN A 83 -6.44 -8.87 2.59
N MET A 84 -5.25 -8.72 1.99
CA MET A 84 -5.07 -8.19 0.64
C MET A 84 -5.79 -9.09 -0.38
N GLU A 85 -6.26 -8.53 -1.49
CA GLU A 85 -6.85 -9.33 -2.57
C GLU A 85 -5.76 -9.69 -3.58
N ILE A 86 -5.75 -10.93 -4.04
CA ILE A 86 -5.01 -11.37 -5.22
C ILE A 86 -6.03 -11.59 -6.33
N ARG A 87 -5.95 -10.79 -7.38
CA ARG A 87 -6.94 -10.76 -8.47
C ARG A 87 -6.26 -11.14 -9.78
N ILE A 88 -6.85 -12.09 -10.49
CA ILE A 88 -6.42 -12.56 -11.81
C ILE A 88 -7.51 -12.20 -12.81
N GLY A 89 -7.12 -11.62 -13.96
CA GLY A 89 -8.05 -11.20 -15.00
C GLY A 89 -8.81 -9.91 -14.67
N GLY A 90 -9.60 -9.46 -15.65
CA GLY A 90 -10.42 -8.26 -15.57
C GLY A 90 -9.66 -6.97 -15.98
N PRO A 91 -10.30 -6.03 -16.69
CA PRO A 91 -9.61 -4.99 -17.43
C PRO A 91 -8.94 -3.88 -16.59
N PHE A 92 -9.24 -3.74 -15.29
CA PHE A 92 -8.80 -2.56 -14.52
C PHE A 92 -8.31 -2.83 -13.09
N ARG A 93 -8.22 -4.10 -12.67
CA ARG A 93 -8.07 -4.46 -11.23
C ARG A 93 -7.27 -5.75 -11.00
N GLU A 94 -6.47 -6.17 -11.96
CA GLU A 94 -5.59 -7.36 -11.84
C GLU A 94 -4.35 -7.04 -11.01
N GLY A 95 -3.92 -7.97 -10.15
CA GLY A 95 -2.73 -7.85 -9.31
C GLY A 95 -3.02 -8.05 -7.82
N VAL A 96 -2.02 -7.77 -6.99
CA VAL A 96 -2.15 -7.75 -5.54
C VAL A 96 -2.68 -6.38 -5.11
N CYS A 97 -3.85 -6.33 -4.51
CA CYS A 97 -4.50 -5.10 -4.08
C CYS A 97 -4.43 -4.95 -2.56
N ILE A 98 -4.01 -3.78 -2.08
CA ILE A 98 -3.88 -3.51 -0.64
C ILE A 98 -5.22 -3.62 0.10
N LYS A 99 -6.32 -3.29 -0.59
CA LYS A 99 -7.69 -3.42 -0.07
C LYS A 99 -8.69 -3.49 -1.23
N SER A 100 -9.50 -4.55 -1.27
CA SER A 100 -10.46 -4.79 -2.35
C SER A 100 -9.78 -4.70 -3.73
N TYR A 101 -10.08 -3.71 -4.55
CA TYR A 101 -9.48 -3.51 -5.87
C TYR A 101 -8.49 -2.33 -5.93
N HIS A 102 -8.18 -1.74 -4.78
CA HIS A 102 -7.36 -0.53 -4.73
C HIS A 102 -5.87 -0.87 -4.76
N LEU A 103 -5.11 -0.01 -5.45
CA LEU A 103 -3.66 -0.10 -5.60
C LEU A 103 -3.18 -1.46 -6.15
N PRO A 104 -3.63 -1.89 -7.35
CA PRO A 104 -3.22 -3.17 -7.91
C PRO A 104 -1.73 -3.18 -8.24
N ILE A 105 -1.01 -4.15 -7.69
CA ILE A 105 0.41 -4.44 -7.97
C ILE A 105 0.47 -5.63 -8.92
N SER A 106 0.71 -5.37 -10.20
CA SER A 106 0.62 -6.37 -11.28
C SER A 106 1.94 -6.69 -11.95
N SER A 107 2.98 -5.89 -11.71
CA SER A 107 4.31 -6.00 -12.28
C SER A 107 5.40 -5.99 -11.21
N LYS A 108 6.61 -6.44 -11.55
CA LYS A 108 7.76 -6.38 -10.63
C LYS A 108 8.13 -4.94 -10.32
N GLU A 109 7.98 -4.05 -11.29
CA GLU A 109 8.22 -2.62 -11.18
C GLU A 109 7.26 -1.98 -10.16
N ASP A 110 5.97 -2.34 -10.18
CA ASP A 110 5.00 -1.89 -9.17
C ASP A 110 5.36 -2.41 -7.79
N LEU A 111 5.74 -3.69 -7.69
CA LEU A 111 6.19 -4.28 -6.42
C LEU A 111 7.39 -3.53 -5.85
N TYR A 112 8.39 -3.24 -6.69
CA TYR A 112 9.57 -2.48 -6.26
C TYR A 112 9.20 -1.07 -5.81
N LYS A 113 8.31 -0.38 -6.51
CA LYS A 113 7.85 0.96 -6.13
C LYS A 113 7.15 0.96 -4.77
N ILE A 114 6.23 0.02 -4.52
CA ILE A 114 5.49 0.03 -3.24
C ILE A 114 6.40 -0.37 -2.08
N VAL A 115 7.29 -1.35 -2.27
CA VAL A 115 8.29 -1.73 -1.27
C VAL A 115 9.24 -0.56 -0.99
N TYR A 116 9.71 0.13 -2.04
CA TYR A 116 10.54 1.32 -1.90
C TYR A 116 9.83 2.41 -1.10
N ASP A 117 8.58 2.74 -1.42
CA ASP A 117 7.83 3.79 -0.73
C ASP A 117 7.65 3.45 0.77
N LEU A 118 7.35 2.19 1.11
CA LEU A 118 7.23 1.75 2.50
C LEU A 118 8.57 1.87 3.26
N GLN A 119 9.68 1.50 2.62
CA GLN A 119 11.03 1.61 3.21
C GLN A 119 11.50 3.06 3.31
N TRP A 120 11.22 3.87 2.29
CA TRP A 120 11.50 5.31 2.28
C TRP A 120 10.75 6.00 3.42
N ALA A 121 9.45 5.71 3.57
CA ALA A 121 8.63 6.29 4.63
C ALA A 121 9.16 5.95 6.02
N GLN A 122 9.64 4.72 6.22
CA GLN A 122 10.26 4.31 7.48
C GLN A 122 11.51 5.13 7.82
N LYS A 123 12.41 5.33 6.85
CA LYS A 123 13.62 6.15 7.05
C LYS A 123 13.25 7.61 7.28
N ARG A 124 12.38 8.15 6.43
CA ARG A 124 11.95 9.55 6.46
C ARG A 124 11.25 9.91 7.77
N ALA A 125 10.40 9.02 8.29
CA ALA A 125 9.70 9.24 9.54
C ALA A 125 10.67 9.38 10.73
N VAL A 126 11.77 8.61 10.76
CA VAL A 126 12.79 8.72 11.82
C VAL A 126 13.46 10.08 11.79
N GLU A 127 13.85 10.57 10.60
CA GLU A 127 14.43 11.91 10.44
C GLU A 127 13.49 12.99 10.97
N ILE A 128 12.22 12.95 10.56
CA ILE A 128 11.22 13.94 10.96
C ILE A 128 10.88 13.84 12.44
N LYS A 129 10.77 12.63 13.02
CA LYS A 129 10.55 12.45 14.47
C LYS A 129 11.65 13.11 15.28
N ASN A 130 12.91 12.99 14.86
CA ASN A 130 14.03 13.61 15.55
C ASN A 130 13.95 15.14 15.52
N VAL A 131 13.57 15.72 14.37
CA VAL A 131 13.30 17.16 14.24
C VAL A 131 12.15 17.58 15.16
N LEU A 132 11.01 16.88 15.11
CA LEU A 132 9.83 17.23 15.91
C LEU A 132 10.04 17.10 17.42
N LYS A 133 10.92 16.20 17.87
CA LYS A 133 11.28 16.06 19.29
C LYS A 133 12.23 17.16 19.78
N SER A 134 12.91 17.84 18.87
CA SER A 134 13.86 18.92 19.20
C SER A 134 13.19 20.30 19.32
N ILE A 135 11.87 20.37 19.10
CA ILE A 135 11.02 21.57 19.15
C ILE A 135 10.10 21.49 20.36
#